data_AF-A0AAW9L9J2-F1
#
_entry.id   AF-A0AAW9L9J2-F1
#
_cell.length_a   1.000
_cell.length_b   1.000
_cell.length_c   1.000
_cell.angle_alpha   90.00
_cell.angle_beta   90.00
_cell.angle_gamma   90.00
#
_symmetry.space_group_name_H-M   'P 1'
#
loop_
_entity.id
_entity.type
_entity.pdbx_description
1 polymer ?
#
loop_
_entity_poly.entity_id
_entity_poly.type
_entity_poly.pdbx_seq_one_letter_code
_entity_poly.pdbx_strand_id
1 'polypeptide(L)'
;MNPSEDTSDDKTRRAFLGSTATLGTLALAGCTSDSGSDAMTATEQGAAPTSTPTETEDSTTAEPEPAPDVPLLNYALTLEHLENAFYREGLETFSDDELMNADAPSKFGEEVRREVPEYLRTVGAHEAAHVKAISQTVETLDGSPVRPCPRPLGHRRNDHLPTRIMTEYTHTRAGAPRRTR
;
A
#
# COMPACT_ATOMS: atom_id res chain seq x y z
N MET A 1 67.14 28.43 -0.67
CA MET A 1 67.48 28.06 0.72
C MET A 1 66.35 27.20 1.28
N ASN A 2 66.71 26.16 2.02
CA ASN A 2 65.86 25.10 2.61
C ASN A 2 64.90 25.60 3.72
N PRO A 3 64.00 24.75 4.26
CA PRO A 3 62.64 25.07 4.73
C PRO A 3 62.48 24.90 6.27
N SER A 4 61.24 24.65 6.73
CA SER A 4 60.69 24.38 8.08
C SER A 4 59.84 25.56 8.60
N GLU A 5 58.63 25.42 9.16
CA GLU A 5 58.02 24.43 10.06
C GLU A 5 56.50 24.35 9.74
N ASP A 6 55.90 23.18 9.51
CA ASP A 6 55.27 22.25 10.46
C ASP A 6 54.26 22.90 11.44
N THR A 7 52.98 22.81 11.09
CA THR A 7 51.90 22.70 12.07
C THR A 7 51.10 21.44 11.75
N SER A 8 51.24 20.49 12.65
CA SER A 8 50.58 19.20 12.69
C SER A 8 49.07 19.29 12.98
N ASP A 9 48.40 18.15 12.74
CA ASP A 9 47.06 17.74 13.17
C ASP A 9 45.87 18.29 12.33
N ASP A 10 44.92 17.49 11.84
CA ASP A 10 44.45 16.22 12.38
C ASP A 10 43.64 15.41 11.31
N LYS A 11 43.70 14.08 11.45
CA LYS A 11 42.71 13.09 10.99
C LYS A 11 42.68 12.61 9.53
N THR A 12 43.77 11.96 9.13
CA THR A 12 43.67 10.72 8.35
C THR A 12 43.38 9.55 9.29
N ARG A 13 42.24 8.87 9.16
CA ARG A 13 42.12 7.41 9.43
C ARG A 13 41.07 6.78 8.50
N ARG A 14 41.48 6.62 7.24
CA ARG A 14 40.98 5.56 6.37
C ARG A 14 41.36 4.20 6.98
N ALA A 15 40.57 3.19 6.60
CA ALA A 15 40.77 1.75 6.76
C ALA A 15 40.23 1.13 8.05
N PHE A 16 39.07 0.49 7.92
CA PHE A 16 38.88 -0.86 8.46
C PHE A 16 38.22 -1.73 7.39
N LEU A 17 39.06 -2.48 6.68
CA LEU A 17 38.72 -3.75 6.06
C LEU A 17 38.69 -4.79 7.19
N GLY A 18 37.58 -5.52 7.32
CA GLY A 18 37.44 -6.61 8.28
C GLY A 18 36.46 -7.65 7.75
N SER A 19 36.98 -8.64 7.04
CA SER A 19 36.25 -9.86 6.66
C SER A 19 35.97 -10.72 7.88
N THR A 20 34.71 -11.08 8.13
CA THR A 20 34.33 -12.32 8.80
C THR A 20 32.99 -12.81 8.27
N ALA A 21 33.01 -13.95 7.60
CA ALA A 21 31.83 -14.73 7.25
C ALA A 21 31.33 -15.47 8.49
N THR A 22 30.07 -15.31 8.84
CA THR A 22 29.33 -16.22 9.73
C THR A 22 27.93 -16.40 9.18
N LEU A 23 27.63 -17.63 8.77
CA LEU A 23 26.29 -18.14 8.51
C LEU A 23 25.44 -17.95 9.78
N GLY A 24 24.25 -17.34 9.66
CA GLY A 24 23.39 -17.07 10.80
C GLY A 24 21.93 -16.93 10.38
N THR A 25 21.16 -17.96 10.71
CA THR A 25 19.70 -18.08 10.60
C THR A 25 18.95 -16.88 11.20
N LEU A 26 18.12 -16.19 10.42
CA LEU A 26 17.13 -15.26 10.97
C LEU A 26 15.96 -16.05 11.57
N ALA A 27 15.97 -16.17 12.90
CA ALA A 27 14.78 -16.46 13.70
C ALA A 27 14.08 -15.13 14.03
N LEU A 28 12.77 -15.08 13.80
CA LEU A 28 11.91 -13.93 14.09
C LEU A 28 11.53 -13.96 15.58
N ALA A 29 12.13 -13.06 16.38
CA ALA A 29 11.65 -12.69 17.72
C ALA A 29 11.47 -11.16 17.69
N GLY A 30 10.34 -10.55 18.03
CA GLY A 30 9.47 -10.86 19.17
C GLY A 30 9.88 -9.98 20.35
N CYS A 31 9.69 -8.66 20.23
CA CYS A 31 9.93 -7.72 21.34
C CYS A 31 8.59 -7.29 21.94
N THR A 32 8.22 -7.99 23.01
CA THR A 32 7.31 -7.53 24.05
C THR A 32 8.01 -6.44 24.87
N SER A 33 7.27 -5.39 25.24
CA SER A 33 7.71 -4.38 26.20
C SER A 33 6.93 -4.55 27.50
N ASP A 34 7.66 -4.83 28.57
CA ASP A 34 7.20 -5.03 29.94
C ASP A 34 7.40 -3.75 30.77
N SER A 35 6.45 -3.49 31.68
CA SER A 35 6.66 -3.09 33.10
C SER A 35 5.57 -2.13 33.60
N GLY A 36 4.79 -2.62 34.56
CA GLY A 36 3.78 -1.84 35.28
C GLY A 36 3.00 -2.72 36.25
N SER A 37 3.69 -3.26 37.25
CA SER A 37 3.15 -4.10 38.32
C SER A 37 2.24 -3.33 39.28
N ASP A 38 1.04 -3.85 39.53
CA ASP A 38 0.36 -3.67 40.83
C ASP A 38 -0.34 -4.98 41.22
N ALA A 39 -0.02 -5.44 42.42
CA ALA A 39 -0.42 -6.70 42.99
C ALA A 39 -1.74 -6.57 43.76
N MET A 40 -2.65 -7.53 43.58
CA MET A 40 -3.61 -7.89 44.62
C MET A 40 -3.82 -9.40 44.68
N THR A 41 -4.02 -9.86 45.91
CA THR A 41 -3.75 -11.21 46.43
C THR A 41 -5.03 -12.03 46.55
N ALA A 42 -4.91 -13.33 46.19
CA ALA A 42 -5.63 -14.54 46.64
C ALA A 42 -7.17 -14.59 46.66
N THR A 43 -7.76 -15.72 46.20
CA THR A 43 -8.32 -16.79 47.07
C THR A 43 -8.91 -17.97 46.24
N GLU A 44 -8.60 -19.19 46.69
CA GLU A 44 -9.27 -20.51 46.56
C GLU A 44 -9.64 -21.17 45.21
N GLN A 45 -8.84 -22.18 44.86
CA GLN A 45 -9.16 -23.62 44.85
C GLN A 45 -10.65 -24.04 44.70
N GLY A 46 -11.00 -24.52 43.50
CA GLY A 46 -12.20 -25.31 43.23
C GLY A 46 -11.85 -26.51 42.35
N ALA A 47 -12.09 -27.71 42.87
CA ALA A 47 -11.78 -28.99 42.24
C ALA A 47 -12.61 -29.28 40.96
N ALA A 48 -12.06 -30.19 40.15
CA ALA A 48 -12.51 -30.62 38.81
C ALA A 48 -14.01 -31.01 38.69
N PRO A 49 -14.50 -31.10 37.45
CA PRO A 49 -14.70 -32.46 36.94
C PRO A 49 -14.00 -32.72 35.60
N THR A 50 -13.38 -33.89 35.54
CA THR A 50 -12.96 -34.60 34.34
C THR A 50 -14.06 -34.56 33.28
N SER A 51 -13.82 -33.85 32.19
CA SER A 51 -14.60 -33.99 30.96
C SER A 51 -13.91 -35.04 30.11
N THR A 52 -14.56 -36.19 29.98
CA THR A 52 -14.25 -37.22 29.00
C THR A 52 -14.16 -36.57 27.61
N PRO A 53 -13.05 -36.67 26.86
CA PRO A 53 -13.06 -36.30 25.46
C PRO A 53 -13.86 -37.37 24.70
N THR A 54 -15.08 -37.03 24.30
CA THR A 54 -15.76 -37.73 23.22
C THR A 54 -15.02 -37.37 21.95
N GLU A 55 -14.19 -38.30 21.45
CA GLU A 55 -13.71 -38.26 20.07
C GLU A 55 -14.91 -38.45 19.14
N THR A 56 -15.48 -37.33 18.71
CA THR A 56 -16.29 -37.30 17.50
C THR A 56 -15.32 -37.11 16.34
N GLU A 57 -14.77 -38.22 15.85
CA GLU A 57 -14.18 -38.27 14.51
C GLU A 57 -15.32 -38.23 13.49
N ASP A 58 -15.88 -37.03 13.27
CA ASP A 58 -16.66 -36.75 12.07
C ASP A 58 -15.72 -36.12 11.05
N SER A 59 -15.01 -36.98 10.33
CA SER A 59 -14.21 -36.59 9.17
C SER A 59 -15.15 -36.31 7.99
N THR A 60 -16.03 -35.32 8.14
CA THR A 60 -16.65 -34.65 7.01
C THR A 60 -15.53 -33.90 6.28
N THR A 61 -15.26 -34.28 5.03
CA THR A 61 -14.43 -33.46 4.14
C THR A 61 -15.19 -32.16 3.94
N ALA A 62 -14.89 -31.16 4.77
CA ALA A 62 -15.43 -29.82 4.60
C ALA A 62 -14.85 -29.27 3.29
N GLU A 63 -15.72 -28.88 2.37
CA GLU A 63 -15.32 -27.99 1.28
C GLU A 63 -14.64 -26.77 1.91
N PRO A 64 -13.53 -26.27 1.36
CA PRO A 64 -12.88 -25.10 1.91
C PRO A 64 -13.83 -23.91 1.82
N GLU A 65 -14.23 -23.40 2.98
CA GLU A 65 -15.03 -22.18 3.07
C GLU A 65 -14.14 -20.96 2.80
N PRO A 66 -14.61 -19.96 2.03
CA PRO A 66 -13.82 -18.77 1.76
C PRO A 66 -13.37 -18.08 3.05
N ALA A 67 -12.13 -17.59 3.05
CA ALA A 67 -11.61 -16.86 4.22
C ALA A 67 -12.47 -15.61 4.53
N PRO A 68 -12.59 -15.21 5.81
CA PRO A 68 -13.43 -14.07 6.21
C PRO A 68 -13.03 -12.72 5.59
N ASP A 69 -11.80 -12.60 5.09
CA ASP A 69 -11.29 -11.39 4.42
C ASP A 69 -11.64 -11.32 2.93
N VAL A 70 -12.15 -12.40 2.32
CA VAL A 70 -12.52 -12.44 0.89
C VAL A 70 -13.50 -11.32 0.50
N PRO A 71 -14.53 -10.96 1.30
CA PRO A 71 -15.38 -9.80 1.00
C PRO A 71 -14.61 -8.47 0.95
N LEU A 72 -13.66 -8.25 1.86
CA LEU A 72 -12.85 -7.03 1.90
C LEU A 72 -11.90 -6.98 0.70
N LEU A 73 -11.26 -8.10 0.36
CA LEU A 73 -10.39 -8.18 -0.82
C LEU A 73 -11.18 -7.98 -2.12
N ASN A 74 -12.40 -8.49 -2.21
CA ASN A 74 -13.27 -8.22 -3.36
C ASN A 74 -13.71 -6.76 -3.44
N TYR A 75 -13.94 -6.10 -2.30
CA TYR A 75 -14.17 -4.64 -2.30
C TYR A 75 -12.95 -3.88 -2.83
N ALA A 76 -11.74 -4.20 -2.36
CA ALA A 76 -10.51 -3.63 -2.89
C ALA A 76 -10.39 -3.90 -4.41
N LEU A 77 -10.60 -5.14 -4.84
CA LEU A 77 -10.52 -5.53 -6.25
C LEU A 77 -11.50 -4.74 -7.13
N THR A 78 -12.69 -4.39 -6.63
CA THR A 78 -13.58 -3.48 -7.39
C THR A 78 -12.98 -2.10 -7.61
N LEU A 79 -12.27 -1.54 -6.62
CA LEU A 79 -11.63 -0.23 -6.75
C LEU A 79 -10.46 -0.30 -7.74
N GLU A 80 -9.62 -1.33 -7.62
CA GLU A 80 -8.50 -1.55 -8.54
C GLU A 80 -8.98 -1.70 -10.00
N HIS A 81 -10.12 -2.37 -10.23
CA HIS A 81 -10.71 -2.46 -11.57
C HIS A 81 -11.15 -1.10 -12.11
N LEU A 82 -11.71 -0.23 -11.25
CA LEU A 82 -12.13 1.12 -11.63
C LEU A 82 -10.94 2.01 -11.96
N GLU A 83 -9.88 1.94 -11.14
CA GLU A 83 -8.67 2.76 -11.33
C GLU A 83 -7.85 2.29 -12.53
N ASN A 84 -7.68 0.97 -12.72
CA ASN A 84 -7.05 0.42 -13.93
C ASN A 84 -7.81 0.84 -15.20
N ALA A 85 -9.15 0.75 -15.19
CA ALA A 85 -9.95 1.24 -16.32
C ALA A 85 -9.76 2.75 -16.53
N PHE A 86 -9.74 3.53 -15.46
CA PHE A 86 -9.54 4.98 -15.53
C PHE A 86 -8.20 5.37 -16.18
N TYR A 87 -7.09 4.80 -15.72
CA TYR A 87 -5.77 5.11 -16.28
C TYR A 87 -5.61 4.58 -17.71
N ARG A 88 -6.10 3.37 -18.00
CA ARG A 88 -6.05 2.83 -19.37
C ARG A 88 -6.83 3.70 -20.34
N GLU A 89 -8.08 4.03 -20.03
CA GLU A 89 -8.92 4.87 -20.89
C GLU A 89 -8.38 6.30 -20.99
N GLY A 90 -7.89 6.87 -19.90
CA GLY A 90 -7.29 8.20 -19.88
C GLY A 90 -6.06 8.30 -20.78
N LEU A 91 -5.14 7.33 -20.69
CA LEU A 91 -3.92 7.28 -21.51
C LEU A 91 -4.21 6.93 -22.99
N GLU A 92 -5.31 6.25 -23.29
CA GLU A 92 -5.78 6.04 -24.67
C GLU A 92 -6.45 7.29 -25.26
N THR A 93 -7.03 8.14 -24.40
CA THR A 93 -7.80 9.31 -24.83
C THR A 93 -6.95 10.57 -25.00
N PHE A 94 -5.97 10.79 -24.13
CA PHE A 94 -5.17 12.02 -24.08
C PHE A 94 -3.75 11.82 -24.57
N SER A 95 -3.27 12.78 -25.35
CA SER A 95 -1.85 12.88 -25.69
C SER A 95 -1.01 13.40 -24.52
N ASP A 96 0.29 13.12 -24.55
CA ASP A 96 1.25 13.61 -23.55
C ASP A 96 1.21 15.14 -23.46
N ASP A 97 1.11 15.84 -24.60
CA ASP A 97 1.01 17.30 -24.63
C ASP A 97 -0.26 17.82 -23.92
N GLU A 98 -1.40 17.15 -24.08
CA GLU A 98 -2.65 17.49 -23.38
C GLU A 98 -2.53 17.25 -21.87
N LEU A 99 -1.86 16.18 -21.46
CA LEU A 99 -1.62 15.85 -20.05
C LEU A 99 -0.64 16.84 -19.39
N MET A 100 0.41 17.26 -20.11
CA MET A 100 1.41 18.23 -19.63
C MET A 100 0.84 19.66 -19.53
N ASN A 101 -0.13 20.01 -20.37
CA ASN A 101 -0.74 21.34 -20.44
C ASN A 101 -2.13 21.43 -19.80
N ALA A 102 -2.52 20.38 -19.09
CA ALA A 102 -3.66 20.31 -18.21
C ALA A 102 -3.69 21.42 -17.14
N ASP A 103 -4.89 21.84 -16.69
CA ASP A 103 -5.01 22.86 -15.64
C ASP A 103 -4.41 22.38 -14.31
N ALA A 104 -4.59 21.11 -13.97
CA ALA A 104 -4.18 20.59 -12.67
C ALA A 104 -2.66 20.63 -12.42
N PRO A 105 -1.80 20.22 -13.38
CA PRO A 105 -0.36 20.39 -13.25
C PRO A 105 0.13 21.80 -13.61
N SER A 106 -0.71 22.71 -14.14
CA SER A 106 -0.30 24.07 -14.54
C SER A 106 0.33 24.91 -13.41
N LYS A 107 0.02 24.59 -12.15
CA LYS A 107 0.60 25.21 -10.95
C LYS A 107 2.05 24.80 -10.68
N PHE A 108 2.56 23.78 -11.38
CA PHE A 108 3.93 23.29 -11.24
C PHE A 108 4.85 23.81 -12.35
N GLY A 109 6.15 23.81 -12.07
CA GLY A 109 7.17 24.18 -13.05
C GLY A 109 7.19 23.23 -14.25
N GLU A 110 7.70 23.72 -15.38
CA GLU A 110 7.73 22.97 -16.65
C GLU A 110 8.35 21.57 -16.48
N GLU A 111 9.44 21.45 -15.73
CA GLU A 111 10.12 20.18 -15.46
C GLU A 111 9.15 19.10 -14.95
N VAL A 112 8.43 19.40 -13.87
CA VAL A 112 7.45 18.49 -13.25
C VAL A 112 6.33 18.16 -14.22
N ARG A 113 5.87 19.14 -15.02
CA ARG A 113 4.80 18.91 -15.99
C ARG A 113 5.21 17.89 -17.05
N ARG A 114 6.48 17.88 -17.49
CA ARG A 114 6.98 16.90 -18.48
C ARG A 114 7.02 15.47 -17.97
N GLU A 115 7.09 15.28 -16.66
CA GLU A 115 7.11 13.95 -16.05
C GLU A 115 5.71 13.34 -15.90
N VAL A 116 4.65 14.15 -15.94
CA VAL A 116 3.26 13.72 -15.69
C VAL A 116 2.83 12.52 -16.55
N PRO A 117 3.05 12.49 -17.89
CA PRO A 117 2.63 11.35 -18.70
C PRO A 117 3.25 10.02 -18.25
N GLU A 118 4.55 10.00 -17.97
CA GLU A 118 5.25 8.79 -17.51
C GLU A 118 4.82 8.36 -16.11
N TYR A 119 4.55 9.32 -15.21
CA TYR A 119 3.97 9.00 -13.91
C TYR A 119 2.60 8.35 -14.04
N LEU A 120 1.72 8.87 -14.91
CA LEU A 120 0.40 8.29 -15.14
C LEU A 120 0.48 6.88 -15.73
N ARG A 121 1.43 6.62 -16.64
CA ARG A 121 1.72 5.27 -17.15
C ARG A 121 2.17 4.33 -16.03
N THR A 122 3.05 4.80 -15.17
CA THR A 122 3.57 4.03 -14.04
C THR A 122 2.44 3.65 -13.09
N VAL A 123 1.57 4.59 -12.72
CA VAL A 123 0.43 4.32 -11.85
C VAL A 123 -0.56 3.36 -12.53
N GLY A 124 -0.88 3.56 -13.81
CA GLY A 124 -1.72 2.62 -14.57
C GLY A 124 -1.16 1.18 -14.57
N ALA A 125 0.17 1.02 -14.65
CA ALA A 125 0.82 -0.28 -14.53
C ALA A 125 0.73 -0.87 -13.11
N HIS A 126 0.79 -0.04 -12.06
CA HIS A 126 0.57 -0.48 -10.68
C HIS A 126 -0.85 -1.01 -10.48
N GLU A 127 -1.89 -0.30 -10.97
CA GLU A 127 -3.27 -0.76 -10.76
C GLU A 127 -3.55 -2.07 -11.52
N ALA A 128 -2.95 -2.27 -12.70
CA ALA A 128 -3.01 -3.55 -13.38
C ALA A 128 -2.33 -4.67 -12.57
N ALA A 129 -1.21 -4.37 -11.91
CA ALA A 129 -0.53 -5.32 -11.02
C ALA A 129 -1.34 -5.61 -9.75
N HIS A 130 -2.00 -4.61 -9.16
CA HIS A 130 -2.89 -4.77 -8.02
C HIS A 130 -4.09 -5.66 -8.36
N VAL A 131 -4.77 -5.42 -9.50
CA VAL A 131 -5.86 -6.30 -9.97
C VAL A 131 -5.39 -7.75 -10.02
N LYS A 132 -4.21 -8.01 -10.60
CA LYS A 132 -3.66 -9.36 -10.67
C LYS A 132 -3.37 -9.93 -9.27
N ALA A 133 -2.68 -9.17 -8.43
CA ALA A 133 -2.28 -9.62 -7.10
C ALA A 133 -3.49 -9.94 -6.21
N ILE A 134 -4.48 -9.05 -6.14
CA ILE A 134 -5.68 -9.25 -5.32
C ILE A 134 -6.54 -10.39 -5.86
N SER A 135 -6.69 -10.52 -7.18
CA SER A 135 -7.42 -11.66 -7.78
C SER A 135 -6.80 -13.00 -7.37
N GLN A 136 -5.46 -13.11 -7.46
CA GLN A 136 -4.74 -14.31 -7.06
C GLN A 136 -4.86 -14.60 -5.56
N THR A 137 -4.84 -13.57 -4.71
CA THR A 137 -5.05 -13.72 -3.27
C THR A 137 -6.47 -14.20 -2.96
N VAL A 138 -7.48 -13.67 -3.64
CA VAL A 138 -8.88 -14.12 -3.46
C VAL A 138 -9.02 -15.60 -3.84
N GLU A 139 -8.43 -16.03 -4.95
CA GLU A 139 -8.42 -17.45 -5.36
C GLU A 139 -7.68 -18.35 -4.35
N THR A 140 -6.56 -17.86 -3.79
CA THR A 140 -5.78 -18.59 -2.77
C THR A 140 -6.54 -18.75 -1.45
N LEU A 141 -7.50 -17.87 -1.18
CA LEU A 141 -8.35 -17.88 0.01
C LEU A 141 -9.72 -18.54 -0.26
N ASP A 142 -9.78 -19.40 -1.28
CA ASP A 142 -10.97 -20.15 -1.72
C ASP A 142 -12.17 -19.24 -2.07
N GLY A 143 -11.88 -17.97 -2.39
CA GLY A 143 -12.86 -16.98 -2.82
C GLY A 143 -12.99 -16.90 -4.34
N SER A 144 -14.09 -16.29 -4.80
CA SER A 144 -14.28 -15.95 -6.23
C SER A 144 -13.94 -14.48 -6.48
N PRO A 145 -12.95 -14.15 -7.33
CA PRO A 145 -12.62 -12.77 -7.67
C PRO A 145 -13.77 -12.06 -8.40
N VAL A 146 -14.07 -10.84 -7.98
CA VAL A 146 -15.03 -9.98 -8.67
C VAL A 146 -14.50 -9.58 -10.05
N ARG A 147 -15.40 -9.61 -11.04
CA ARG A 147 -15.09 -9.23 -12.42
C ARG A 147 -15.08 -7.71 -12.60
N PRO A 148 -14.30 -7.19 -13.57
CA PRO A 148 -14.32 -5.77 -13.91
C PRO A 148 -15.73 -5.31 -14.33
N CYS A 149 -16.08 -4.08 -13.94
CA CYS A 149 -17.32 -3.44 -14.37
C CYS A 149 -17.23 -3.08 -15.87
N PRO A 150 -18.24 -3.41 -16.70
CA PRO A 150 -18.19 -3.18 -18.15
C PRO A 150 -18.45 -1.72 -18.57
N ARG A 151 -18.78 -0.82 -17.63
CA ARG A 151 -19.18 0.55 -17.95
C ARG A 151 -18.02 1.52 -17.69
N PRO A 152 -17.55 2.25 -18.72
CA PRO A 152 -16.55 3.30 -18.52
C PRO A 152 -17.14 4.38 -17.60
N LEU A 153 -16.27 5.01 -16.81
CA LEU A 153 -16.65 6.19 -16.06
C LEU A 153 -17.25 7.20 -17.04
N GLY A 154 -18.39 7.80 -16.70
CA GLY A 154 -19.09 8.71 -17.62
C GLY A 154 -18.30 10.00 -17.81
N HIS A 155 -17.45 10.08 -18.83
CA HIS A 155 -16.72 11.29 -19.18
C HIS A 155 -17.58 12.15 -20.12
N ARG A 156 -18.06 13.32 -19.67
CA ARG A 156 -18.66 14.30 -20.59
C ARG A 156 -17.53 15.06 -21.27
N ARG A 157 -17.53 15.09 -22.61
CA ARG A 157 -16.50 15.68 -23.49
C ARG A 157 -16.15 17.17 -23.25
N ASN A 158 -16.87 17.88 -22.39
CA ASN A 158 -16.61 19.28 -22.04
C ASN A 158 -16.03 19.47 -20.64
N ASP A 159 -15.90 18.41 -19.85
CA ASP A 159 -15.21 18.48 -18.57
C ASP A 159 -13.72 18.29 -18.85
N HIS A 160 -12.87 19.21 -18.39
CA HIS A 160 -11.41 19.15 -18.58
C HIS A 160 -10.85 17.92 -17.84
N LEU A 161 -10.85 16.78 -18.54
CA LEU A 161 -10.35 15.48 -18.09
C LEU A 161 -8.89 15.48 -17.59
N PRO A 162 -7.98 16.30 -18.15
CA PRO A 162 -6.64 16.39 -17.59
C PRO A 162 -6.65 16.95 -16.16
N THR A 163 -7.63 17.79 -15.84
CA THR A 163 -7.84 18.34 -14.51
C THR A 163 -8.36 17.26 -13.55
N ARG A 164 -9.23 16.35 -13.98
CA ARG A 164 -9.79 15.33 -13.09
C ARG A 164 -8.83 14.17 -12.79
N ILE A 165 -8.05 13.73 -13.79
CA ILE A 165 -6.95 12.74 -13.60
C ILE A 165 -6.00 13.18 -12.47
N MET A 166 -5.74 14.48 -12.37
CA MET A 166 -4.79 15.04 -11.41
C MET A 166 -5.43 15.63 -10.13
N THR A 167 -6.75 15.89 -10.08
CA THR A 167 -7.41 16.59 -8.95
C THR A 167 -8.02 15.65 -7.90
N GLU A 168 -8.43 14.43 -8.25
CA GLU A 168 -9.09 13.52 -7.28
C GLU A 168 -8.14 13.04 -6.16
N TYR A 169 -6.82 13.26 -6.27
CA TYR A 169 -5.84 12.93 -5.23
C TYR A 169 -5.68 13.98 -4.10
N THR A 170 -6.32 15.16 -4.20
CA THR A 170 -6.28 16.16 -3.12
C THR A 170 -7.66 16.61 -2.66
N HIS A 171 -8.46 15.69 -2.12
CA HIS A 171 -9.61 16.09 -1.29
C HIS A 171 -9.15 16.36 0.16
N THR A 172 -8.35 17.43 0.34
CA THR A 172 -8.24 18.11 1.63
C THR A 172 -8.91 19.48 1.53
N ARG A 173 -10.17 19.51 1.99
CA ARG A 173 -10.87 20.62 2.66
C ARG A 173 -10.70 22.03 2.04
N ALA A 174 -11.68 22.45 1.24
CA ALA A 174 -11.99 23.87 1.04
C ALA A 174 -13.43 24.16 1.51
N GLY A 175 -13.56 25.17 2.36
CA GLY A 175 -14.72 25.44 3.22
C GLY A 175 -16.03 25.71 2.49
N ALA A 176 -17.11 25.14 3.03
CA ALA A 176 -18.47 25.53 2.70
C ALA A 176 -18.72 27.01 3.04
N PRO A 177 -19.39 27.79 2.17
CA PRO A 177 -19.76 29.16 2.49
C PRO A 177 -20.83 29.17 3.58
N ARG A 178 -20.54 29.84 4.71
CA ARG A 178 -21.55 30.17 5.71
C ARG A 178 -22.59 31.08 5.07
N ARG A 179 -23.82 30.58 4.94
CA ARG A 179 -25.01 31.42 4.69
C ARG A 179 -25.10 32.47 5.78
N THR A 180 -24.80 33.72 5.45
CA THR A 180 -25.27 34.86 6.23
C THR A 180 -26.76 35.05 5.95
N ARG A 181 -27.49 35.21 7.04
CA ARG A 181 -28.95 35.30 7.12
C ARG A 181 -29.46 36.67 6.68
#